data_AF-D8EY24-F1
#
_entry.id   AF-D8EY24-F1
#
_cell.length_a   1.000
_cell.length_b   1.000
_cell.length_c   1.000
_cell.angle_alpha   90.00
_cell.angle_beta   90.00
_cell.angle_gamma   90.00
#
_symmetry.space_group_name_H-M   'P 1'
#
loop_
_entity.id
_entity.type
_entity.pdbx_description
1 polymer ?
#
loop_
_entity_poly.entity_id
_entity_poly.type
_entity_poly.pdbx_seq_one_letter_code
_entity_poly.pdbx_strand_id
1 'polypeptide(L)' 'MNVIYDILLSAKKPLHVTDIIARAKQDFSITLERESVVSAITKKMKSGRMFKRVAPNTFDILDDPKENTS' A
#
# COMPACT_ATOMS: atom_id res chain seq x y z
N MET A 1 1.40 0.77 -12.62
CA MET A 1 0.74 0.67 -11.31
C MET A 1 1.51 -0.27 -10.38
N ASN A 2 1.39 -0.10 -9.07
CA ASN A 2 2.03 -0.96 -8.05
C ASN A 2 0.93 -1.80 -7.40
N VAL A 3 1.04 -3.13 -7.42
CA VAL A 3 0.04 -4.06 -6.87
C VAL A 3 -0.37 -3.70 -5.43
N ILE A 4 0.59 -3.27 -4.60
CA ILE A 4 0.31 -2.85 -3.22
C ILE A 4 -0.61 -1.62 -3.16
N TYR A 5 -0.43 -0.68 -4.09
CA TYR A 5 -1.27 0.50 -4.21
C TYR A 5 -2.69 0.10 -4.60
N ASP A 6 -2.84 -0.76 -5.61
CA ASP A 6 -4.15 -1.20 -6.09
C ASP A 6 -4.92 -1.96 -4.99
N ILE A 7 -4.22 -2.79 -4.21
CA ILE A 7 -4.79 -3.50 -3.05
C ILE A 7 -5.30 -2.52 -1.99
N LEU A 8 -4.48 -1.54 -1.60
CA LEU A 8 -4.87 -0.55 -0.58
C LEU A 8 -6.00 0.36 -1.08
N LEU A 9 -5.94 0.79 -2.35
CA LEU A 9 -6.97 1.59 -3.00
C LEU A 9 -8.31 0.82 -3.06
N SER A 10 -8.29 -0.45 -3.43
CA SER A 10 -9.49 -1.30 -3.45
C SER A 10 -10.02 -1.58 -2.05
N ALA A 11 -9.15 -1.65 -1.04
CA ALA A 11 -9.56 -1.91 0.34
C ALA A 11 -10.24 -0.70 0.99
N LYS A 12 -9.94 0.53 0.54
CA LYS A 12 -10.45 1.81 1.09
C LYS A 12 -10.25 1.95 2.60
N LYS A 13 -9.25 1.25 3.14
CA LYS A 13 -8.89 1.23 4.56
C LYS A 13 -7.43 0.83 4.72
N PRO A 14 -6.81 1.21 5.84
CA PRO A 14 -5.48 0.73 6.16
C PRO A 14 -5.45 -0.80 6.26
N LEU A 15 -4.41 -1.41 5.70
CA LEU A 15 -4.19 -2.85 5.78
C LEU A 15 -2.86 -3.17 6.44
N HIS A 16 -2.86 -4.24 7.23
CA HIS A 16 -1.64 -4.82 7.76
C HIS A 16 -0.86 -5.52 6.63
N VAL A 17 0.45 -5.63 6.77
CA VAL A 17 1.32 -6.24 5.75
C VAL A 17 0.88 -7.67 5.40
N THR A 18 0.37 -8.43 6.37
CA THR A 18 -0.16 -9.78 6.13
C THR A 18 -1.40 -9.76 5.26
N ASP A 19 -2.29 -8.79 5.47
CA ASP A 19 -3.50 -8.60 4.66
C ASP A 19 -3.19 -8.18 3.23
N ILE A 20 -2.13 -7.37 3.04
CA ILE A 20 -1.63 -6.97 1.72
C ILE A 20 -1.08 -8.19 0.99
N ILE A 21 -0.26 -9.01 1.65
CA ILE A 21 0.30 -10.24 1.05
C ILE A 21 -0.81 -11.23 0.69
N ALA A 22 -1.79 -11.42 1.57
CA ALA A 22 -2.91 -12.32 1.32
C ALA A 22 -3.71 -11.88 0.09
N ARG A 23 -4.05 -10.59 -0.01
CA ARG A 23 -4.75 -10.03 -1.17
C ARG A 23 -3.92 -10.08 -2.45
N ALA A 24 -2.61 -9.83 -2.38
CA ALA A 24 -1.74 -9.98 -3.55
C ALA A 24 -1.77 -11.41 -4.12
N LYS A 25 -1.82 -12.41 -3.23
CA LYS A 25 -1.94 -13.81 -3.63
C LYS A 25 -3.33 -14.14 -4.16
N GLN A 26 -4.39 -13.63 -3.53
CA GLN A 26 -5.77 -13.94 -3.93
C GLN A 26 -6.19 -13.21 -5.21
N ASP A 27 -5.93 -11.90 -5.29
CA ASP A 27 -6.46 -11.03 -6.34
C ASP A 27 -5.53 -10.98 -7.57
N PHE A 28 -4.22 -11.17 -7.35
CA PHE A 28 -3.21 -11.06 -8.41
C PHE A 28 -2.39 -12.34 -8.62
N SER A 29 -2.61 -13.41 -7.83
CA SER A 29 -1.81 -14.64 -7.87
C SER A 29 -0.30 -14.42 -7.67
N ILE A 30 0.08 -13.34 -6.99
CA ILE A 30 1.48 -12.98 -6.71
C ILE A 30 1.81 -13.33 -5.27
N THR A 31 2.95 -14.01 -5.07
CA THR A 31 3.49 -14.23 -3.72
C THR A 31 4.43 -13.10 -3.36
N LEU A 32 4.13 -12.39 -2.27
CA LEU A 32 4.95 -11.29 -1.77
C LEU A 32 5.56 -11.64 -0.42
N GLU A 33 6.85 -11.37 -0.28
CA GLU A 33 7.56 -11.51 0.98
C GLU A 33 7.35 -10.28 1.87
N ARG A 34 7.15 -10.51 3.17
CA ARG A 34 6.86 -9.43 4.14
C ARG A 34 7.91 -8.34 4.13
N GLU A 35 9.18 -8.71 4.18
CA GLU A 35 10.29 -7.74 4.19
C GLU A 35 10.35 -6.93 2.91
N SER A 36 10.09 -7.58 1.76
CA SER A 36 10.03 -6.91 0.46
C SER A 36 8.89 -5.90 0.40
N VAL A 37 7.70 -6.24 0.92
CA VAL A 37 6.56 -5.31 0.98
C VAL A 37 6.87 -4.11 1.86
N VAL A 38 7.37 -4.34 3.07
CA VAL A 38 7.71 -3.24 4.01
C VAL A 38 8.78 -2.33 3.40
N SER A 39 9.82 -2.90 2.80
CA SER A 39 10.90 -2.15 2.16
C SER A 39 10.38 -1.35 0.95
N ALA A 40 9.56 -1.97 0.10
CA ALA A 40 8.97 -1.32 -1.07
C ALA A 40 8.07 -0.15 -0.70
N ILE A 41 7.17 -0.34 0.28
CA ILE A 41 6.32 0.74 0.80
C ILE A 41 7.18 1.85 1.40
N THR A 42 8.16 1.51 2.26
CA THR A 42 9.04 2.50 2.90
C THR A 42 9.84 3.31 1.87
N LYS A 43 10.36 2.67 0.83
CA LYS A 43 11.04 3.35 -0.29
C LYS A 43 10.07 4.32 -0.98
N LYS A 44 8.85 3.86 -1.28
CA LYS A 44 7.86 4.71 -1.94
C LYS A 44 7.38 5.85 -1.06
N MET A 45 7.25 5.67 0.26
CA MET A 45 6.98 6.75 1.22
C MET A 45 8.06 7.84 1.18
N LYS A 46 9.33 7.42 1.09
CA LYS A 46 10.48 8.36 1.00
C LYS A 46 10.55 9.05 -0.37
N SER A 47 10.22 8.33 -1.44
CA SER A 47 10.29 8.84 -2.82
C SER A 47 9.05 9.64 -3.25
N GLY A 48 7.94 9.57 -2.53
CA GLY A 48 6.71 10.29 -2.86
C GLY A 48 5.59 10.08 -1.84
N ARG A 49 4.67 11.04 -1.77
CA ARG A 49 3.52 11.04 -0.85
C ARG A 49 2.42 10.06 -1.28
N MET A 50 2.75 8.80 -1.58
CA MET A 50 1.79 7.78 -2.04
C MET A 50 1.26 6.92 -0.90
N PHE A 51 2.08 6.65 0.12
CA PHE A 51 1.71 5.79 1.23
C PHE A 51 1.96 6.50 2.56
N LYS A 52 1.17 6.15 3.57
CA LYS A 52 1.38 6.53 4.97
C LYS A 52 1.36 5.28 5.83
N ARG A 53 2.18 5.27 6.88
CA ARG A 53 2.14 4.24 7.91
C ARG A 53 1.23 4.75 9.03
N VAL A 54 0.12 4.06 9.27
CA VAL A 54 -0.84 4.45 10.32
C VAL A 54 -0.63 3.68 11.62
N ALA A 55 -0.02 2.49 11.56
CA ALA A 55 0.29 1.67 12.73
C ALA A 55 1.48 0.73 12.44
N PRO A 56 1.96 -0.06 13.43
CA PRO A 56 2.98 -1.07 13.18
C PRO A 56 2.56 -2.02 12.05
N ASN A 57 3.41 -2.15 11.04
CA ASN A 57 3.16 -3.00 9.87
C ASN A 57 1.81 -2.75 9.17
N THR A 58 1.20 -1.58 9.36
CA THR A 58 -0.10 -1.22 8.80
C THR A 58 0.03 0.05 7.99
N PHE A 59 -0.39 -0.04 6.74
CA PHE A 59 -0.17 0.99 5.74
C PHE A 59 -1.48 1.37 5.08
N ASP A 60 -1.53 2.61 4.63
CA ASP A 60 -2.65 3.19 3.93
C ASP A 60 -2.11 4.05 2.78
N ILE A 61 -2.97 4.37 1.82
CA ILE A 61 -2.64 5.36 0.79
C ILE A 61 -2.81 6.75 1.37
N LEU A 62 -1.95 7.68 0.96
CA LEU A 62 -2.23 9.10 1.13
C LEU A 62 -3.26 9.45 0.05
N ASP A 63 -4.38 10.04 0.45
CA ASP A 63 -5.49 10.40 -0.45
C ASP A 63 -5.01 11.21 -1.66
N ASP A 64 -5.75 11.05 -2.75
CA ASP A 64 -5.44 11.29 -4.17
C ASP A 64 -4.87 12.70 -4.51
N PRO A 65 -4.11 12.86 -5.62
CA PRO A 65 -3.73 14.15 -6.22
C PRO A 65 -4.90 15.00 -6.77
N LYS A 66 -6.06 15.06 -6.09
CA LYS A 66 -7.16 15.97 -6.42
C LYS A 66 -7.68 16.73 -5.20
N GLU A 67 -6.91 17.72 -4.75
CA GLU A 67 -7.47 18.88 -4.05
C GLU A 67 -6.57 20.13 -4.23
N ASN A 68 -6.41 20.54 -5.49
CA ASN A 68 -6.08 21.92 -5.87
C ASN A 68 -6.89 22.26 -7.12
N THR A 69 -8.20 22.41 -6.93
CA THR A 69 -9.05 23.15 -7.86
C THR A 69 -10.07 23.87 -7.00
N SER A 70 -9.66 25.00 -6.46
CA SER A 70 -10.51 26.06 -5.94
C SER A 70 -10.03 27.36 -6.56
#